data_AF-U2DR69-F1
#
_entry.id   AF-U2DR69-F1
#
_cell.length_a   1.000
_cell.length_b   1.000
_cell.length_c   1.000
_cell.angle_alpha   90.00
_cell.angle_beta   90.00
_cell.angle_gamma   90.00
#
_symmetry.space_group_name_H-M   'P 1'
#
loop_
_entity.id
_entity.type
_entity.pdbx_description
1 polymer ?
#
loop_
_entity_poly.entity_id
_entity_poly.type
_entity_poly.pdbx_seq_one_letter_code
_entity_poly.pdbx_strand_id
1 'polypeptide(L)'
;MKKEVFVKKLYQVLTEENLEIYKDFFENTKIDKLTDEKWKTAISLYDKISIEEKDALFYIFKQIIINTTSNIFALLDGVSYLDGQDDEFELSFVKTKEKINGDLQDILLKYDEINS
;
A
#
# COMPACT_ATOMS: atom_id res chain seq x y z
N MET A 1 -11.31 11.26 -14.55
CA MET A 1 -11.36 9.95 -13.84
C MET A 1 -12.24 10.18 -12.63
N LYS A 2 -13.11 9.24 -12.23
CA LYS A 2 -13.87 9.38 -10.98
C LYS A 2 -13.02 8.93 -9.79
N LYS A 3 -13.29 9.42 -8.59
CA LYS A 3 -12.54 9.06 -7.37
C LYS A 3 -12.50 7.56 -7.08
N GLU A 4 -13.58 6.81 -7.35
CA GLU A 4 -13.61 5.36 -7.15
C GLU A 4 -12.66 4.64 -8.13
N VAL A 5 -12.54 5.14 -9.36
CA VAL A 5 -11.59 4.62 -10.35
C VAL A 5 -10.16 4.94 -9.94
N PHE A 6 -9.94 6.13 -9.36
CA PHE A 6 -8.64 6.52 -8.80
C PHE A 6 -8.21 5.57 -7.67
N VAL A 7 -9.05 5.37 -6.66
CA VAL A 7 -8.74 4.48 -5.52
C VAL A 7 -8.49 3.05 -5.98
N LYS A 8 -9.32 2.50 -6.87
CA LYS A 8 -9.12 1.16 -7.42
C LYS A 8 -7.79 1.00 -8.15
N LYS A 9 -7.46 1.96 -9.02
CA LYS A 9 -6.18 1.92 -9.74
C LYS A 9 -4.99 2.05 -8.80
N LEU A 10 -5.09 2.90 -7.78
CA LEU A 10 -4.04 3.03 -6.78
C LEU A 10 -3.87 1.73 -5.98
N TYR A 11 -4.98 1.11 -5.54
CA TYR A 11 -4.96 -0.18 -4.85
C TYR A 11 -4.20 -1.23 -5.69
N GLN A 12 -4.55 -1.38 -6.97
CA GLN A 12 -3.87 -2.32 -7.88
C GLN A 12 -2.36 -2.08 -7.95
N VAL A 13 -1.94 -0.83 -8.15
CA VAL A 13 -0.51 -0.47 -8.18
C VAL A 13 0.16 -0.83 -6.85
N LEU A 14 -0.48 -0.55 -5.72
CA LEU A 14 0.10 -0.75 -4.40
C LEU A 14 0.16 -2.22 -3.97
N THR A 15 -0.87 -3.03 -4.25
CA THR A 15 -0.99 -4.39 -3.73
C THR A 15 -0.75 -5.48 -4.75
N GLU A 16 -0.88 -5.20 -6.04
CA GLU A 16 -0.61 -6.19 -7.10
C GLU A 16 0.76 -5.91 -7.69
N GLU A 17 0.97 -4.73 -8.28
CA GLU A 17 2.21 -4.44 -9.01
C GLU A 17 3.42 -4.32 -8.06
N ASN A 18 3.33 -3.51 -7.01
CA ASN A 18 4.46 -3.29 -6.10
C ASN A 18 4.81 -4.53 -5.29
N LEU A 19 3.81 -5.27 -4.80
CA LEU A 19 4.06 -6.50 -4.03
C LEU A 19 4.68 -7.59 -4.90
N GLU A 20 4.29 -7.70 -6.17
CA GLU A 20 4.89 -8.67 -7.08
C GLU A 20 6.38 -8.36 -7.33
N ILE A 21 6.76 -7.08 -7.41
CA ILE A 21 8.19 -6.69 -7.49
C ILE A 21 8.97 -7.20 -6.27
N TYR A 22 8.41 -7.06 -5.06
CA TYR A 22 9.06 -7.58 -3.86
C TYR A 22 9.07 -9.11 -3.83
N LYS A 23 8.00 -9.76 -4.28
CA LYS A 23 7.94 -11.21 -4.37
C LYS A 23 9.01 -11.76 -5.30
N ASP A 24 9.10 -11.22 -6.51
CA ASP A 24 10.17 -11.54 -7.47
C ASP A 24 11.55 -11.29 -6.86
N PHE A 25 11.74 -10.16 -6.18
CA PHE A 25 13.00 -9.87 -5.49
C PHE A 25 13.37 -10.95 -4.47
N PHE A 26 12.44 -11.37 -3.61
CA PHE A 26 12.69 -12.41 -2.61
C PHE A 26 12.89 -13.80 -3.21
N GLU A 27 12.22 -14.12 -4.32
CA GLU A 27 12.28 -15.43 -4.97
C GLU A 27 13.50 -15.61 -5.88
N ASN A 28 13.91 -14.55 -6.59
CA ASN A 28 14.87 -14.65 -7.69
C ASN A 28 16.23 -13.99 -7.41
N THR A 29 16.38 -13.26 -6.30
CA THR A 29 17.66 -12.63 -5.96
C THR A 29 18.63 -13.61 -5.32
N LYS A 30 19.81 -13.74 -5.93
CA LYS A 30 20.92 -14.49 -5.32
C LYS A 30 21.57 -13.68 -4.21
N ILE A 31 21.67 -14.24 -3.01
CA ILE A 31 22.28 -13.60 -1.81
C ILE A 31 23.67 -13.02 -2.11
N ASP A 32 24.49 -13.73 -2.87
CA ASP A 32 25.86 -13.36 -3.26
C ASP A 32 25.94 -12.16 -4.21
N LYS A 33 24.80 -11.72 -4.78
CA LYS A 33 24.69 -10.47 -5.55
C LYS A 33 24.27 -9.27 -4.71
N LEU A 34 23.86 -9.48 -3.45
CA LEU A 34 23.47 -8.39 -2.57
C LEU A 34 24.69 -7.77 -1.89
N THR A 35 24.68 -6.45 -1.78
CA THR A 35 25.69 -5.69 -1.02
C THR A 35 25.20 -5.27 0.35
N ASP A 36 23.88 -5.18 0.54
CA ASP A 36 23.26 -4.78 1.81
C ASP A 36 23.05 -6.01 2.73
N GLU A 37 23.68 -5.97 3.91
CA GLU A 37 23.64 -7.07 4.88
C GLU A 37 22.25 -7.30 5.48
N LYS A 38 21.40 -6.27 5.59
CA LYS A 38 20.02 -6.43 6.04
C LYS A 38 19.20 -7.17 5.00
N TRP A 39 19.40 -6.84 3.72
CA TRP A 39 18.74 -7.58 2.63
C TRP A 39 19.22 -9.02 2.54
N LYS A 40 20.52 -9.31 2.73
CA LYS A 40 21.02 -10.69 2.83
C LYS A 40 20.33 -11.46 3.95
N THR A 41 20.19 -10.82 5.11
CA THR A 41 19.52 -11.41 6.28
C THR A 41 18.04 -11.67 6.00
N ALA A 42 17.35 -10.73 5.35
CA ALA A 42 15.95 -10.87 4.98
C ALA A 42 15.72 -12.03 3.99
N ILE A 43 16.54 -12.14 2.92
CA ILE A 43 16.45 -13.28 1.99
C ILE A 43 16.78 -14.59 2.71
N SER A 44 17.82 -14.62 3.54
CA SER A 44 18.16 -15.83 4.31
C SER A 44 17.04 -16.26 5.27
N LEU A 45 16.26 -15.32 5.83
CA LEU A 45 15.07 -15.63 6.61
C LEU A 45 13.96 -16.18 5.71
N TYR A 46 13.68 -15.52 4.59
CA TYR A 46 12.68 -15.94 3.61
C TYR A 46 12.93 -17.36 3.11
N ASP A 47 14.18 -17.76 2.86
CA ASP A 47 14.54 -19.11 2.40
C ASP A 47 14.31 -20.20 3.45
N LYS A 48 14.20 -19.85 4.73
CA LYS A 48 14.03 -20.81 5.84
C LYS A 48 12.58 -21.09 6.19
N ILE A 49 11.65 -20.26 5.73
CA ILE A 49 10.23 -20.38 6.03
C ILE A 49 9.49 -21.16 4.94
N SER A 50 8.39 -21.82 5.31
CA SER A 50 7.57 -22.62 4.41
C SER A 50 6.83 -21.76 3.38
N ILE A 51 6.25 -22.38 2.35
CA ILE A 51 5.46 -21.66 1.33
C ILE A 51 4.26 -20.96 1.99
N GLU A 52 3.60 -21.63 2.94
CA GLU A 52 2.47 -21.07 3.68
C GLU A 52 2.90 -19.87 4.55
N GLU A 53 4.09 -19.94 5.16
CA GLU A 53 4.66 -18.83 5.93
C GLU A 53 5.07 -17.65 5.04
N LYS A 54 5.53 -17.91 3.81
CA LYS A 54 5.81 -16.88 2.80
C LYS A 54 4.54 -16.17 2.36
N ASP A 55 3.48 -16.92 2.10
CA ASP A 55 2.16 -16.35 1.78
C ASP A 55 1.65 -15.48 2.93
N ALA A 56 1.79 -15.95 4.18
CA ALA A 56 1.45 -15.16 5.36
C ALA A 56 2.30 -13.88 5.48
N LEU A 57 3.60 -13.93 5.15
CA LEU A 57 4.48 -12.75 5.15
C LEU A 57 4.00 -11.69 4.14
N PHE A 58 3.69 -12.10 2.91
CA PHE A 58 3.20 -11.17 1.88
C PHE A 58 1.80 -10.66 2.18
N TYR A 59 0.95 -11.46 2.83
CA TYR A 59 -0.31 -10.98 3.37
C TYR A 59 -0.10 -9.88 4.41
N ILE A 60 0.84 -10.03 5.34
CA ILE A 60 1.20 -8.98 6.32
C ILE A 60 1.68 -7.71 5.59
N PHE A 61 2.51 -7.83 4.55
CA PHE A 61 2.94 -6.67 3.77
C PHE A 61 1.78 -5.95 3.09
N LYS A 62 0.83 -6.70 2.49
CA LYS A 62 -0.40 -6.13 1.94
C LYS A 62 -1.16 -5.34 3.01
N GLN A 63 -1.37 -5.92 4.20
CA GLN A 63 -2.09 -5.26 5.29
C GLN A 63 -1.40 -3.99 5.77
N ILE A 64 -0.06 -3.98 5.86
CA ILE A 64 0.72 -2.77 6.20
C ILE A 64 0.51 -1.68 5.15
N ILE A 65 0.55 -2.02 3.86
CA ILE A 65 0.31 -1.08 2.74
C ILE A 65 -1.10 -0.49 2.83
N ILE A 66 -2.12 -1.32 3.02
CA ILE A 66 -3.52 -0.88 3.13
C ILE A 66 -3.71 0.03 4.34
N ASN A 67 -3.23 -0.37 5.52
CA ASN A 67 -3.35 0.43 6.73
C ASN A 67 -2.65 1.79 6.61
N THR A 68 -1.44 1.80 6.06
CA THR A 68 -0.69 3.05 5.86
C THR A 68 -1.41 3.98 4.88
N THR A 69 -1.90 3.43 3.77
CA THR A 69 -2.64 4.20 2.76
C THR A 69 -3.97 4.71 3.30
N SER A 70 -4.68 3.88 4.08
CA SER A 70 -5.92 4.22 4.77
C SER A 70 -5.73 5.40 5.73
N ASN A 71 -4.64 5.41 6.52
CA ASN A 71 -4.33 6.52 7.42
C ASN A 71 -4.03 7.82 6.66
N ILE A 72 -3.32 7.75 5.54
CA ILE A 72 -3.08 8.91 4.66
C ILE A 72 -4.40 9.42 4.07
N PHE A 73 -5.27 8.52 3.62
CA PHE A 73 -6.58 8.89 3.10
C PHE A 73 -7.48 9.50 4.18
N ALA A 74 -7.47 8.98 5.40
CA ALA A 74 -8.18 9.59 6.53
C ALA A 74 -7.76 11.05 6.76
N LEU A 75 -6.46 11.33 6.66
CA LEU A 75 -5.92 12.68 6.78
C LEU A 75 -6.40 13.57 5.64
N LEU A 76 -6.33 13.07 4.39
CA LEU A 76 -6.80 13.81 3.22
C LEU A 76 -8.31 14.03 3.22
N ASP A 77 -9.09 13.09 3.75
CA ASP A 77 -10.54 13.15 3.84
C ASP A 77 -11.03 14.07 4.98
N GLY A 78 -10.14 14.52 5.86
CA GLY A 78 -10.51 15.32 7.04
C GLY A 78 -11.09 14.49 8.19
N VAL A 79 -10.87 13.17 8.19
CA VAL A 79 -11.29 12.25 9.26
C VAL A 79 -10.25 12.20 10.38
N SER A 80 -8.97 12.42 10.06
CA SER A 80 -7.86 12.55 11.01
C SER A 80 -7.05 13.81 10.76
N TYR A 81 -6.28 14.23 11.76
CA TYR A 81 -5.54 15.50 11.76
C TYR A 81 -4.14 15.30 12.34
N LEU A 82 -3.17 16.04 11.81
CA LEU A 82 -1.83 16.12 12.38
C LEU A 82 -1.79 17.13 13.54
N ASP A 83 -0.83 16.95 14.44
CA ASP A 83 -0.60 17.92 15.52
C ASP A 83 -0.22 19.29 14.92
N GLY A 84 -0.87 20.34 15.42
CA GLY A 84 -0.74 21.70 14.91
C GLY A 84 -1.38 21.97 13.54
N GLN A 85 -2.18 21.05 12.99
CA GLN A 85 -2.94 21.31 11.77
C GLN A 85 -4.08 22.30 12.04
N ASP A 86 -4.09 23.41 11.30
CA ASP A 86 -5.03 24.51 11.45
C ASP A 86 -6.03 24.63 10.28
N ASP A 87 -5.88 23.83 9.23
CA ASP A 87 -6.75 23.80 8.06
C ASP A 87 -6.94 22.39 7.47
N GLU A 88 -7.95 22.21 6.62
CA GLU A 88 -8.26 20.95 5.93
C GLU A 88 -7.53 20.83 4.59
N PHE A 89 -7.32 19.58 4.13
CA PHE A 89 -6.83 19.34 2.77
C PHE A 89 -7.98 19.43 1.76
N GLU A 90 -7.73 20.05 0.62
CA GLU A 90 -8.60 19.96 -0.55
C GLU A 90 -7.85 19.32 -1.73
N LEU A 91 -8.29 18.13 -2.13
CA LEU A 91 -7.74 17.41 -3.26
C LEU A 91 -8.75 17.44 -4.42
N SER A 92 -8.36 18.03 -5.55
CA SER A 92 -9.21 18.10 -6.74
C SER A 92 -8.45 17.78 -8.03
N PHE A 93 -9.17 17.29 -9.04
CA PHE A 93 -8.60 17.19 -10.39
C PHE A 93 -8.45 18.58 -10.99
N VAL A 94 -7.23 18.99 -11.35
CA VAL A 94 -6.93 20.35 -11.83
C VAL A 94 -7.83 20.80 -12.99
N LYS A 95 -8.10 19.90 -13.95
CA LYS A 95 -8.87 20.21 -15.17
C LYS A 95 -10.37 20.34 -14.91
N THR A 96 -10.96 19.45 -14.10
CA THR A 96 -12.41 19.41 -13.87
C THR A 96 -12.83 20.16 -12.61
N LYS A 97 -11.88 20.49 -11.73
CA LYS A 97 -12.11 21.02 -10.38
C LYS A 97 -12.99 20.12 -9.50
N GLU A 98 -13.14 18.86 -9.90
CA GLU A 98 -13.87 17.86 -9.13
C GLU A 98 -13.06 17.51 -7.87
N LYS A 99 -13.65 17.73 -6.69
CA LYS A 99 -13.11 17.29 -5.41
C LYS A 99 -13.10 15.77 -5.34
N ILE A 100 -11.99 15.20 -4.88
CA ILE A 100 -11.73 13.76 -4.86
C ILE A 100 -11.72 13.25 -3.41
N ASN A 101 -11.28 14.06 -2.45
CA ASN A 101 -11.25 13.71 -1.02
C ASN A 101 -12.62 13.89 -0.33
N GLY A 102 -12.83 13.15 0.75
CA GLY A 102 -14.03 13.12 1.59
C GLY A 102 -14.55 11.71 1.90
N ASP A 103 -14.09 10.70 1.15
CA ASP A 103 -14.45 9.28 1.33
C ASP A 103 -13.42 8.32 0.70
N LEU A 104 -12.19 8.77 0.45
CA LEU A 104 -11.12 7.94 -0.12
C LEU A 104 -10.81 6.74 0.78
N GLN A 105 -10.78 6.95 2.10
CA GLN A 105 -10.52 5.91 3.08
C GLN A 105 -11.58 4.82 3.00
N ASP A 106 -12.85 5.20 3.04
CA ASP A 106 -13.98 4.27 3.00
C ASP A 106 -13.99 3.47 1.68
N ILE A 107 -13.72 4.13 0.55
CA ILE A 107 -13.64 3.47 -0.75
C ILE A 107 -12.50 2.45 -0.76
N LEU A 108 -11.34 2.78 -0.20
CA LEU A 108 -10.17 1.89 -0.13
C LEU A 108 -10.47 0.66 0.72
N LEU A 109 -10.93 0.87 1.96
CA LEU A 109 -11.19 -0.21 2.91
C LEU A 109 -12.29 -1.15 2.39
N LYS A 110 -13.38 -0.59 1.87
CA LYS A 110 -14.44 -1.38 1.25
C LYS A 110 -13.94 -2.20 0.06
N TYR A 111 -13.03 -1.63 -0.73
CA TYR A 111 -12.46 -2.36 -1.86
C TYR A 111 -11.54 -3.49 -1.38
N ASP A 112 -10.70 -3.26 -0.36
CA ASP A 112 -9.86 -4.31 0.23
C ASP A 112 -10.69 -5.44 0.84
N GLU A 113 -11.76 -5.13 1.59
CA GLU A 113 -12.67 -6.13 2.18
C GLU A 113 -13.30 -7.07 1.14
N ILE A 114 -13.60 -6.55 -0.07
CA ILE A 114 -14.18 -7.33 -1.17
C ILE A 114 -13.12 -8.19 -1.88
N ASN A 115 -11.85 -7.78 -1.84
CA ASN A 115 -10.74 -8.40 -2.58
C ASN A 115 -9.66 -9.02 -1.67
N SER A 116 -10.02 -9.32 -0.42
CA SER A 116 -9.17 -10.00 0.55
C SER A 116 -9.48 -11.49 0.68
#